data_AF-A0A1S6J5N4-F1
#
_entry.id   AF-A0A1S6J5N4-F1
#
_cell.length_a   1.000
_cell.length_b   1.000
_cell.length_c   1.000
_cell.angle_alpha   90.00
_cell.angle_beta   90.00
_cell.angle_gamma   90.00
#
_symmetry.space_group_name_H-M   'P 1'
#
loop_
_entity.id
_entity.type
_entity.pdbx_description
1 polymer ?
#
loop_
_entity_poly.entity_id
_entity_poly.type
_entity_poly.pdbx_seq_one_letter_code
_entity_poly.pdbx_strand_id
1 'polypeptide(L)' 'MDERQEEAQYAVVVNHEEQYSIWPLGREVPGGWKHAGHEGPKDACLAHIKEVWTDMRPLSLRLKMENEKTR' A
#
# COMPACT_ATOMS: atom_id res chain seq x y z
N MET A 1 0.58 -16.81 18.61
CA MET A 1 1.42 -16.25 17.53
C MET A 1 0.68 -16.53 16.23
N ASP A 2 0.38 -15.50 15.42
CA ASP A 2 -0.44 -15.65 14.20
C ASP A 2 0.48 -15.85 12.97
N GLU A 3 1.04 -17.06 12.87
CA GLU A 3 2.07 -17.47 11.87
C GLU A 3 1.46 -17.87 10.51
N ARG A 4 0.16 -17.62 10.27
CA ARG A 4 -0.54 -18.04 9.03
C ARG A 4 -0.73 -16.94 8.00
N GLN A 5 -0.25 -15.72 8.26
CA GLN A 5 -0.43 -14.57 7.35
C GLN A 5 0.65 -14.48 6.26
N GLU A 6 1.71 -15.27 6.37
CA GLU A 6 2.90 -15.17 5.50
C GLU A 6 2.68 -15.82 4.12
N GLU A 7 1.84 -16.85 4.03
CA GLU A 7 1.51 -17.56 2.79
C GLU A 7 0.29 -16.98 2.05
N ALA A 8 -0.49 -16.12 2.72
CA ALA A 8 -1.70 -15.54 2.13
C ALA A 8 -1.35 -14.47 1.09
N GLN A 9 -1.94 -14.60 -0.11
CA GLN A 9 -1.82 -13.59 -1.16
C GLN A 9 -2.86 -12.49 -0.99
N TYR A 10 -2.42 -11.26 -1.18
CA TYR A 10 -3.21 -10.04 -1.11
C TYR A 10 -3.08 -9.27 -2.42
N ALA A 11 -4.12 -8.51 -2.77
CA ALA A 11 -4.10 -7.53 -3.83
C ALA A 11 -4.17 -6.13 -3.22
N VAL A 12 -3.43 -5.19 -3.78
CA VAL A 12 -3.55 -3.77 -3.45
C VAL A 12 -4.82 -3.26 -4.11
N VAL A 13 -5.69 -2.68 -3.29
CA VAL A 13 -6.93 -2.04 -3.72
C VAL A 13 -6.88 -0.56 -3.42
N VAL A 14 -7.52 0.22 -4.27
CA VAL A 14 -7.67 1.66 -4.16
C VAL A 14 -9.15 2.02 -4.27
N ASN A 15 -9.61 2.92 -3.43
CA ASN A 15 -10.97 3.43 -3.50
C ASN A 15 -11.03 4.74 -4.33
N HIS A 16 -12.22 5.32 -4.42
CA HIS A 16 -12.44 6.60 -5.13
C HIS A 16 -11.80 7.81 -4.44
N GLU A 17 -11.34 7.65 -3.19
CA GLU A 17 -10.68 8.69 -2.38
C GLU A 17 -9.15 8.52 -2.38
N GLU A 18 -8.61 7.72 -3.31
CA GLU A 18 -7.17 7.45 -3.45
C GLU A 18 -6.54 6.82 -2.19
N GLN A 19 -7.36 6.14 -1.37
CA GLN A 19 -6.89 5.39 -0.22
C GLN A 19 -6.47 3.99 -0.64
N TYR A 20 -5.23 3.63 -0.33
CA TYR A 20 -4.67 2.31 -0.62
C TYR A 20 -4.88 1.36 0.55
N SER A 21 -5.31 0.14 0.26
CA SER A 21 -5.42 -0.93 1.25
C SER A 21 -5.05 -2.27 0.64
N ILE A 22 -4.83 -3.29 1.47
CA ILE A 22 -4.60 -4.66 1.02
C ILE A 22 -5.86 -5.49 1.22
N TRP A 23 -6.23 -6.26 0.21
CA TRP A 23 -7.39 -7.14 0.23
C TRP A 23 -6.98 -8.59 -0.09
N PRO A 24 -7.44 -9.60 0.67
CA PRO A 24 -7.07 -10.99 0.39
C PRO A 24 -7.64 -11.45 -0.96
N LEU A 25 -6.79 -12.03 -1.82
CA LEU A 25 -7.18 -12.48 -3.17
C LEU A 25 -8.29 -13.55 -3.18
N GLY A 26 -8.45 -14.27 -2.08
CA GLY A 26 -9.51 -15.27 -1.90
C GLY A 26 -10.90 -14.71 -1.53
N ARG A 27 -11.09 -13.38 -1.51
CA ARG A 27 -12.39 -12.76 -1.24
C ARG A 27 -12.79 -11.79 -2.34
N GLU A 28 -14.09 -11.72 -2.59
CA GLU A 28 -14.68 -10.68 -3.44
C GLU A 28 -14.40 -9.29 -2.87
N VAL A 29 -14.02 -8.36 -3.74
CA VAL A 29 -13.73 -6.97 -3.38
C VAL A 29 -15.04 -6.20 -3.22
N PRO A 30 -15.26 -5.50 -2.10
CA PRO A 30 -16.47 -4.72 -1.89
C PRO A 30 -16.61 -3.59 -2.92
N GLY A 31 -17.85 -3.35 -3.35
CA GLY A 31 -18.18 -2.28 -4.28
C GLY A 31 -17.68 -0.92 -3.75
N GLY A 32 -16.92 -0.20 -4.58
CA GLY A 32 -16.26 1.04 -4.19
C GLY A 32 -14.73 0.96 -4.17
N TRP A 33 -14.18 -0.25 -4.13
CA TRP A 33 -12.75 -0.53 -4.21
C TRP A 33 -12.40 -1.15 -5.57
N LYS A 34 -11.21 -0.84 -6.07
CA LYS A 34 -10.69 -1.31 -7.35
C LYS A 34 -9.28 -1.84 -7.16
N HIS A 35 -8.88 -2.85 -7.94
CA HIS A 35 -7.49 -3.32 -7.91
C HIS A 35 -6.56 -2.22 -8.42
N ALA A 36 -5.50 -1.93 -7.67
CA ALA A 36 -4.48 -0.96 -8.03
C ALA A 36 -3.40 -1.52 -8.96
N GLY A 37 -3.50 -2.80 -9.35
CA GLY A 37 -2.57 -3.46 -10.27
C GLY A 37 -1.35 -4.11 -9.61
N HIS A 38 -1.38 -4.31 -8.29
CA HIS A 38 -0.32 -5.02 -7.56
C HIS A 38 -0.90 -6.13 -6.68
N GLU A 39 -0.29 -7.31 -6.70
CA GLU A 39 -0.69 -8.48 -5.93
C GLU A 39 0.54 -9.27 -5.46
N GLY A 40 0.46 -9.86 -4.27
CA GLY A 40 1.56 -10.58 -3.68
C GLY A 40 1.38 -10.86 -2.18
N PRO A 41 2.43 -11.32 -1.49
CA PRO A 41 2.36 -11.48 -0.03
C PRO A 41 2.13 -10.13 0.64
N LYS A 42 1.61 -10.17 1.86
CA LYS A 42 1.26 -8.98 2.65
C LYS A 42 2.39 -7.94 2.69
N ASP A 43 3.63 -8.39 2.92
CA ASP A 43 4.78 -7.50 3.04
C ASP A 43 5.11 -6.78 1.73
N ALA A 44 5.09 -7.49 0.60
CA ALA A 44 5.30 -6.91 -0.73
C ALA A 44 4.20 -5.90 -1.08
N CYS A 45 2.94 -6.21 -0.81
CA CYS A 45 1.83 -5.28 -1.03
C CYS A 45 1.94 -4.04 -0.15
N LEU A 46 2.32 -4.19 1.12
CA LEU A 46 2.54 -3.05 2.01
C LEU A 46 3.74 -2.21 1.62
N ALA A 47 4.82 -2.83 1.11
CA ALA A 47 5.97 -2.13 0.57
C ALA A 47 5.60 -1.34 -0.68
N HIS A 48 4.85 -1.94 -1.61
CA HIS A 48 4.32 -1.26 -2.78
C HIS A 48 3.40 -0.11 -2.39
N ILE A 49 2.46 -0.31 -1.46
CA ILE A 49 1.63 0.77 -0.92
C ILE A 49 2.50 1.87 -0.32
N LYS A 50 3.53 1.58 0.47
CA LYS A 50 4.44 2.61 1.00
C LYS A 50 5.20 3.36 -0.11
N GLU A 51 5.49 2.70 -1.23
CA GLU A 51 6.19 3.28 -2.39
C GLU A 51 5.25 4.14 -3.27
N VAL A 52 4.03 3.69 -3.55
CA VAL A 52 3.06 4.43 -4.38
C VAL A 52 2.27 5.45 -3.56
N TRP A 53 1.94 5.11 -2.31
CA TRP A 53 1.42 6.00 -1.28
C TRP A 53 2.58 6.68 -0.55
N THR A 54 3.57 7.11 -1.33
CA THR A 54 4.76 7.84 -0.86
C THR A 54 4.40 9.21 -0.26
N ASP A 55 3.19 9.71 -0.53
CA ASP A 55 2.68 10.98 -0.04
C ASP A 55 1.54 10.79 0.98
N MET A 56 1.85 10.12 2.09
CA MET A 56 1.02 10.20 3.32
C MET A 56 1.32 11.45 4.16
N ARG A 57 1.96 12.47 3.56
CA ARG A 57 2.34 13.74 4.18
C ARG A 57 1.97 14.85 3.20
N PRO A 58 1.28 15.94 3.59
CA PRO A 58 1.12 17.06 2.67
C PRO A 58 2.49 17.52 2.16
N LEU A 59 2.56 17.94 0.89
CA LEU A 59 3.73 18.44 0.12
C LEU A 59 4.83 19.17 0.94
N SER A 60 4.48 19.83 2.04
CA SER A 60 5.38 20.52 2.97
C SER A 60 6.47 19.66 3.61
N LEU A 61 6.30 18.34 3.78
CA LEU A 61 7.33 17.47 4.39
C LEU A 61 8.36 16.94 3.38
N ARG A 62 8.03 16.94 2.07
CA ARG A 62 8.97 16.57 1.00
C ARG A 62 10.14 17.55 0.87
N LEU A 63 9.92 18.84 1.12
CA LEU A 63 10.97 19.87 1.03
C LEU A 63 12.04 19.77 2.14
N LYS A 64 11.80 19.04 3.24
CA LYS A 64 12.74 18.98 4.37
C LYS A 64 13.74 17.82 4.31
N MET A 65 13.40 16.70 3.66
CA MET A 65 14.26 15.49 3.67
C MET A 65 15.22 15.38 2.48
N GLU A 66 14.99 16.12 1.40
CA GLU A 66 15.98 16.23 0.31
C GLU A 66 17.24 17.01 0.77
N ASN A 67 17.15 17.75 1.87
CA ASN A 67 18.28 18.48 2.46
C ASN A 67 19.14 17.64 3.44
N GLU A 68 18.80 16.35 3.68
CA GLU A 68 19.52 15.49 4.64
C GLU A 68 20.23 14.30 3.97
N LYS A 69 20.37 14.30 2.64
CA LYS A 69 21.26 13.37 1.92
C LYS A 69 22.58 13.98 1.47
N THR A 70 22.84 15.25 1.80
CA THR A 70 24.06 15.96 1.40
C THR A 70 24.81 16.52 2.60
N ARG A 71 25.18 15.66 3.54
CA ARG A 71 26.17 16.00 4.57
C ARG A 71 27.19 14.91 4.75
#